data_AF-A0A2N0DEN7-F1
#
_entry.id   AF-A0A2N0DEN7-F1
#
_cell.length_a   1.000
_cell.length_b   1.000
_cell.length_c   1.000
_cell.angle_alpha   90.00
_cell.angle_beta   90.00
_cell.angle_gamma   90.00
#
_symmetry.space_group_name_H-M   'P 1'
#
loop_
_entity.id
_entity.type
_entity.pdbx_description
1 polymer ?
#
loop_
_entity_poly.entity_id
_entity_poly.type
_entity_poly.pdbx_seq_one_letter_code
_entity_poly.pdbx_strand_id
1 'polypeptide(L)'
;MASTQSEIRALLDRREEACRAKDIDRLMALYSPNIVYFDCVPPLQGFIGSDAVRRNFLRWFDEYEGPIGLETRDLNIVMSEDVAFAYMLHLDKGNIHFSKAGLEEAWIRSTVCCQRSSDGWSITHEHISWPFEFNREGGNVVMSLDP
;
A
#
# COMPACT_ATOMS: atom_id res chain seq x y z
N MET A 1 14.52 24.36 -0.02
CA MET A 1 13.29 23.69 0.47
C MET A 1 12.82 22.78 -0.64
N ALA A 2 12.54 21.51 -0.36
CA ALA A 2 11.92 20.63 -1.35
C ALA A 2 10.52 21.17 -1.68
N SER A 3 10.05 21.03 -2.92
CA SER A 3 8.64 21.34 -3.19
C SER A 3 7.77 20.38 -2.37
N THR A 4 6.58 20.80 -1.95
CA THR A 4 5.70 19.94 -1.15
C THR A 4 5.34 18.63 -1.88
N GLN A 5 5.30 18.65 -3.21
CA GLN A 5 5.17 17.43 -4.02
C GLN A 5 6.36 16.48 -3.84
N SER A 6 7.59 17.00 -3.69
CA SER A 6 8.77 16.21 -3.35
C SER A 6 8.72 15.65 -1.92
N GLU A 7 8.05 16.32 -0.97
CA GLU A 7 7.86 15.80 0.39
C GLU A 7 6.92 14.58 0.41
N ILE A 8 5.81 14.65 -0.32
CA ILE A 8 4.89 13.51 -0.48
C ILE A 8 5.59 12.37 -1.19
N ARG A 9 6.35 12.64 -2.25
CA ARG A 9 7.12 11.60 -2.93
C ARG A 9 8.12 10.93 -1.98
N ALA A 10 8.87 11.71 -1.22
CA ALA A 10 9.81 11.17 -0.23
C ALA A 10 9.10 10.37 0.88
N LEU A 11 7.89 10.76 1.29
CA LEU A 11 7.06 9.99 2.22
C LEU A 11 6.72 8.61 1.64
N LEU A 12 6.28 8.55 0.40
CA LEU A 12 5.89 7.31 -0.28
C LEU A 12 7.11 6.42 -0.59
N ASP A 13 8.24 7.00 -0.96
CA ASP A 13 9.51 6.28 -1.16
C ASP A 13 9.97 5.63 0.16
N ARG A 14 9.92 6.36 1.28
CA ARG A 14 10.23 5.81 2.62
C ARG A 14 9.28 4.70 3.04
N ARG A 15 8.00 4.80 2.68
CA ARG A 15 7.01 3.74 2.92
C ARG A 15 7.40 2.48 2.17
N GLU A 16 7.70 2.60 0.88
CA GLU A 16 8.12 1.47 0.04
C GLU A 16 9.40 0.82 0.55
N GLU A 17 10.40 1.62 0.94
CA GLU A 17 11.63 1.12 1.57
C GLU A 17 11.37 0.36 2.88
N ALA A 18 10.50 0.88 3.74
CA ALA A 18 10.16 0.22 5.00
C ALA A 18 9.43 -1.11 4.76
N CYS A 19 8.52 -1.16 3.77
CA CYS A 19 7.89 -2.42 3.34
C CYS A 19 8.92 -3.43 2.84
N ARG A 20 9.81 -3.04 1.90
CA ARG A 20 10.86 -3.93 1.37
C ARG A 20 11.75 -4.52 2.47
N ALA A 21 12.09 -3.70 3.47
CA ALA A 21 12.92 -4.08 4.61
C ALA A 21 12.15 -4.84 5.71
N LYS A 22 10.83 -4.96 5.61
CA LYS A 22 9.94 -5.45 6.67
C LYS A 22 10.13 -4.71 8.01
N ASP A 23 10.46 -3.42 7.95
CA ASP A 23 10.69 -2.58 9.13
C ASP A 23 9.36 -1.98 9.59
N ILE A 24 8.69 -2.70 10.49
CA ILE A 24 7.35 -2.32 10.96
C ILE A 24 7.34 -0.99 11.71
N ASP A 25 8.40 -0.66 12.43
CA ASP A 25 8.46 0.57 13.24
C ASP A 25 8.68 1.78 12.34
N ARG A 26 9.61 1.67 11.38
CA ARG A 26 9.80 2.71 10.36
C ARG A 26 8.55 2.88 9.49
N LEU A 27 7.87 1.79 9.15
CA LEU A 27 6.64 1.85 8.36
C LEU A 27 5.53 2.57 9.13
N MET A 28 5.23 2.13 10.36
CA MET A 28 4.14 2.69 11.16
C MET A 28 4.37 4.15 11.57
N ALA A 29 5.62 4.62 11.65
CA ALA A 29 5.93 6.02 11.89
C ALA A 29 5.45 6.98 10.78
N LEU A 30 5.11 6.46 9.59
CA LEU A 30 4.60 7.25 8.47
C LEU A 30 3.07 7.40 8.47
N TYR A 31 2.37 6.61 9.30
CA TYR A 31 0.91 6.60 9.36
C TYR A 31 0.39 7.43 10.54
N SER A 32 -0.76 8.06 10.33
CA SER A 32 -1.51 8.72 11.40
C SER A 32 -2.02 7.70 12.43
N PRO A 33 -2.08 8.05 13.72
CA PRO A 33 -2.72 7.21 14.75
C PRO A 33 -4.15 6.79 14.42
N ASN A 34 -4.86 7.60 13.62
CA ASN A 34 -6.25 7.41 13.22
C ASN A 34 -6.39 6.89 11.79
N ILE A 35 -5.35 6.25 11.24
CA ILE A 35 -5.36 5.64 9.89
C ILE A 35 -6.59 4.75 9.66
N VAL A 36 -7.21 4.86 8.49
CA VAL A 36 -8.13 3.87 7.95
C VAL A 36 -7.48 3.20 6.75
N TYR A 37 -7.31 1.89 6.79
CA TYR A 37 -6.64 1.13 5.74
C TYR A 37 -7.58 0.10 5.12
N PHE A 38 -7.90 0.25 3.83
CA PHE A 38 -8.63 -0.75 3.06
C PHE A 38 -7.62 -1.65 2.36
N ASP A 39 -7.52 -2.89 2.84
CA ASP A 39 -6.67 -3.90 2.22
C ASP A 39 -7.46 -4.65 1.13
N CYS A 40 -6.73 -5.34 0.27
CA CYS A 40 -7.26 -6.27 -0.71
C CYS A 40 -7.83 -7.56 -0.07
N VAL A 41 -7.69 -7.70 1.25
CA VAL A 41 -8.18 -8.83 2.05
C VAL A 41 -9.15 -8.36 3.15
N PRO A 42 -10.01 -9.25 3.69
CA PRO A 42 -10.99 -8.90 4.72
C PRO A 42 -10.39 -8.27 5.98
N PRO A 43 -11.15 -7.45 6.73
CA PRO A 43 -12.60 -7.20 6.59
C PRO A 43 -12.96 -6.03 5.65
N LEU A 44 -14.24 -5.89 5.29
CA LEU A 44 -14.77 -4.83 4.41
C LEU A 44 -14.51 -3.41 4.96
N GLN A 45 -14.67 -3.22 6.26
CA GLN A 45 -14.43 -1.94 6.93
C GLN A 45 -12.94 -1.59 7.01
N GLY A 46 -12.07 -2.50 6.59
CA GLY A 46 -10.63 -2.38 6.68
C GLY A 46 -10.08 -2.44 8.10
N PHE A 47 -8.86 -1.96 8.24
CA PHE A 47 -8.10 -1.90 9.49
C PHE A 47 -8.06 -0.44 9.96
N ILE A 48 -8.57 -0.19 11.17
CA ILE A 48 -8.75 1.16 11.70
C ILE A 48 -7.84 1.36 12.91
N GLY A 49 -7.04 2.43 12.86
CA GLY A 49 -6.06 2.80 13.87
C GLY A 49 -4.74 2.05 13.75
N SER A 50 -3.69 2.63 14.34
CA SER A 50 -2.32 2.12 14.20
C SER A 50 -2.15 0.65 14.58
N ASP A 51 -2.80 0.20 15.65
CA ASP A 51 -2.64 -1.18 16.12
C ASP A 51 -3.22 -2.21 15.15
N ALA A 52 -4.36 -1.90 14.53
CA ALA A 52 -4.98 -2.78 13.54
C ALA A 52 -4.14 -2.84 12.26
N VAL A 53 -3.69 -1.69 11.78
CA VAL A 53 -2.84 -1.58 10.59
C VAL A 53 -1.48 -2.24 10.81
N ARG A 54 -0.86 -2.06 11.99
CA ARG A 54 0.40 -2.71 12.35
C ARG A 54 0.28 -4.23 12.29
N ARG A 55 -0.79 -4.80 12.87
CA ARG A 55 -1.04 -6.25 12.80
C ARG A 55 -1.27 -6.71 11.37
N ASN A 56 -1.96 -5.91 10.54
CA ASN A 56 -2.17 -6.21 9.13
C ASN A 56 -0.85 -6.27 8.36
N PHE A 57 0.04 -5.30 8.54
CA PHE A 57 1.35 -5.31 7.90
C PHE A 57 2.22 -6.47 8.37
N LEU A 58 2.22 -6.79 9.67
CA LEU A 58 2.96 -7.95 10.18
C LEU A 58 2.44 -9.26 9.56
N ARG A 59 1.11 -9.43 9.44
CA ARG A 59 0.53 -10.58 8.72
C ARG A 59 1.02 -10.63 7.28
N TRP A 60 0.95 -9.51 6.56
CA TRP A 60 1.41 -9.44 5.16
C TRP A 60 2.92 -9.71 5.04
N PHE A 61 3.75 -9.22 5.97
CA PHE A 61 5.18 -9.50 6.00
C PHE A 61 5.49 -11.00 6.13
N ASP A 62 4.66 -11.75 6.87
CA ASP A 62 4.80 -13.20 7.03
C ASP A 62 4.44 -13.99 5.76
N GLU A 63 3.86 -13.35 4.74
CA GLU A 63 3.55 -13.95 3.44
C GLU A 63 4.78 -13.99 2.49
N TYR A 64 5.97 -13.61 2.97
CA TYR A 64 7.22 -13.61 2.20
C TYR A 64 8.33 -14.31 3.00
N GLU A 65 9.07 -15.23 2.38
CA GLU A 65 10.22 -15.87 3.05
C GLU A 65 11.44 -14.95 3.15
N GLY A 66 11.60 -14.01 2.22
CA GLY A 66 12.70 -13.06 2.15
C GLY A 66 12.25 -11.59 2.19
N PRO A 67 13.08 -10.64 1.71
CA PRO A 67 12.67 -9.26 1.48
C PRO A 67 11.46 -9.18 0.55
N ILE A 68 10.61 -8.18 0.75
CA ILE A 68 9.45 -7.96 -0.12
C ILE A 68 9.95 -7.31 -1.42
N GLY A 69 9.64 -7.91 -2.56
CA GLY A 69 9.85 -7.27 -3.86
C GLY A 69 8.71 -6.31 -4.12
N LEU A 70 8.91 -5.01 -3.89
CA LEU A 70 7.90 -3.99 -4.15
C LEU A 70 8.49 -2.88 -5.00
N GLU A 71 7.83 -2.58 -6.12
CA GLU A 71 8.19 -1.51 -7.06
C GLU A 71 6.99 -0.63 -7.39
N THR A 72 7.12 0.68 -7.15
CA THR A 72 6.12 1.68 -7.54
C THR A 72 6.22 2.06 -9.04
N ARG A 73 5.10 2.00 -9.77
CA ARG A 73 4.93 2.53 -11.13
C ARG A 73 3.75 3.49 -11.22
N ASP A 74 3.81 4.36 -12.23
CA ASP A 74 2.74 5.32 -12.58
C ASP A 74 2.24 6.16 -11.40
N LEU A 75 3.20 6.59 -10.56
CA LEU A 75 2.92 7.46 -9.42
C LEU A 75 2.43 8.83 -9.87
N ASN A 76 1.17 9.12 -9.55
CA ASN A 76 0.55 10.42 -9.70
C ASN A 76 0.27 11.03 -8.33
N ILE A 77 0.61 12.31 -8.15
CA ILE A 77 0.42 13.03 -6.89
C ILE A 77 -0.40 14.28 -7.18
N VAL A 78 -1.47 14.48 -6.41
CA VAL A 78 -2.30 15.69 -6.42
C VAL A 78 -2.34 16.24 -5.00
N MET A 79 -2.18 17.55 -4.84
CA MET A 79 -2.09 18.17 -3.52
C MET A 79 -2.66 19.58 -3.49
N SER A 80 -3.13 19.97 -2.31
CA SER A 80 -3.62 21.31 -2.00
C SER A 80 -3.38 21.60 -0.52
N GLU A 81 -2.68 22.70 -0.21
CA GLU A 81 -2.41 23.14 1.16
C GLU A 81 -1.86 22.03 2.07
N ASP A 82 -2.70 21.51 2.97
CA ASP A 82 -2.39 20.52 3.99
C ASP A 82 -2.89 19.11 3.65
N VAL A 83 -3.42 18.90 2.45
CA VAL A 83 -3.90 17.59 1.98
C VAL A 83 -3.24 17.18 0.67
N ALA A 84 -2.99 15.88 0.54
CA ALA A 84 -2.53 15.29 -0.71
C ALA A 84 -3.17 13.92 -0.90
N PHE A 85 -3.34 13.52 -2.16
CA PHE A 85 -3.56 12.12 -2.50
C PHE A 85 -2.62 11.69 -3.61
N ALA A 86 -2.29 10.42 -3.60
CA ALA A 86 -1.51 9.77 -4.62
C ALA A 86 -2.19 8.48 -5.06
N TYR A 87 -2.00 8.12 -6.32
CA TYR A 87 -2.38 6.81 -6.83
C TYR A 87 -1.27 6.26 -7.72
N MET A 88 -1.10 4.95 -7.66
CA MET A 88 -0.01 4.24 -8.32
C MET A 88 -0.35 2.77 -8.53
N LEU A 89 0.47 2.09 -9.31
CA LEU A 89 0.53 0.64 -9.39
C LEU A 89 1.77 0.15 -8.63
N HIS A 90 1.63 -0.95 -7.92
CA HIS A 90 2.74 -1.68 -7.30
C HIS A 90 2.93 -3.01 -8.01
N LEU A 91 4.16 -3.31 -8.41
CA LEU A 91 4.55 -4.66 -8.78
C LEU A 91 5.07 -5.36 -7.53
N ASP A 92 4.33 -6.37 -7.08
CA ASP A 92 4.62 -7.14 -5.88
C ASP A 92 5.19 -8.52 -6.25
N LYS A 93 6.34 -8.88 -5.66
CA LYS A 93 7.10 -10.09 -5.98
C LYS A 93 7.52 -10.83 -4.72
N GLY A 94 7.53 -12.16 -4.83
CA GLY A 94 8.03 -13.05 -3.77
C GLY A 94 7.00 -13.41 -2.70
N ASN A 95 5.72 -13.03 -2.87
CA ASN A 95 4.64 -13.47 -2.00
C ASN A 95 4.36 -14.97 -2.24
N ILE A 96 4.30 -15.76 -1.17
CA ILE A 96 4.07 -17.21 -1.25
C ILE A 96 2.73 -17.58 -1.90
N HIS A 97 1.73 -16.70 -1.83
CA HIS A 97 0.42 -16.92 -2.45
C HIS A 97 0.47 -16.75 -3.97
N PHE A 98 1.31 -15.84 -4.48
CA PHE A 98 1.52 -15.71 -5.93
C PHE A 98 2.17 -16.98 -6.48
N SER A 99 3.22 -17.50 -5.83
CA SER A 99 3.87 -18.74 -6.23
C SER A 99 2.90 -19.93 -6.26
N LYS A 100 2.00 -20.03 -5.27
CA LYS A 100 0.94 -21.07 -5.24
C LYS A 100 -0.08 -20.92 -6.37
N ALA A 101 -0.29 -19.69 -6.84
CA ALA A 101 -1.12 -19.38 -8.00
C ALA A 101 -0.38 -19.50 -9.34
N GLY A 102 0.90 -19.89 -9.34
CA GLY A 102 1.73 -20.00 -10.55
C GLY A 102 2.21 -18.64 -11.08
N LEU A 103 2.27 -17.62 -10.22
CA LEU A 103 2.71 -16.27 -10.55
C LEU A 103 4.05 -15.96 -9.85
N GLU A 104 4.98 -15.33 -10.55
CA GLU A 104 6.22 -14.80 -9.94
C GLU A 104 6.00 -13.44 -9.28
N GLU A 105 5.07 -12.67 -9.84
CA GLU A 105 4.71 -11.31 -9.44
C GLU A 105 3.24 -11.02 -9.77
N ALA A 106 2.68 -10.01 -9.12
CA ALA A 106 1.33 -9.52 -9.40
C ALA A 106 1.26 -7.99 -9.26
N TRP A 107 0.45 -7.37 -10.11
CA TRP A 107 0.18 -5.93 -10.04
C TRP A 107 -0.95 -5.63 -9.05
N ILE A 108 -0.77 -4.59 -8.24
CA ILE A 108 -1.74 -4.12 -7.26
C ILE A 108 -1.97 -2.62 -7.43
N ARG A 109 -3.20 -2.15 -7.27
CA ARG A 109 -3.52 -0.72 -7.29
C ARG A 109 -3.45 -0.16 -5.88
N SER A 110 -2.83 1.01 -5.72
CA SER A 110 -2.75 1.72 -4.44
C SER A 110 -3.26 3.14 -4.58
N THR A 111 -4.08 3.58 -3.63
CA THR A 111 -4.44 4.98 -3.40
C THR A 111 -4.07 5.37 -1.98
N VAL A 112 -3.44 6.53 -1.81
CA VAL A 112 -2.89 6.99 -0.54
C VAL A 112 -3.31 8.42 -0.31
N CYS A 113 -3.94 8.70 0.82
CA CYS A 113 -4.28 10.04 1.25
C CYS A 113 -3.37 10.46 2.41
N CYS A 114 -2.82 11.66 2.30
CA CYS A 114 -1.92 12.23 3.28
C CYS A 114 -2.47 13.54 3.80
N GLN A 115 -2.19 13.82 5.07
CA GLN A 115 -2.49 15.11 5.68
C GLN A 115 -1.27 15.63 6.43
N ARG A 116 -1.05 16.94 6.32
CA ARG A 116 -0.01 17.66 7.05
C ARG A 116 -0.54 18.10 8.41
N SER A 117 0.26 17.88 9.44
CA SER A 117 0.08 18.46 10.77
C SER A 117 1.32 19.28 11.15
N SER A 118 1.37 19.78 12.39
CA SER A 118 2.58 20.41 12.95
C SER A 118 3.80 19.50 12.93
N ASP A 119 3.59 18.18 12.95
CA ASP A 119 4.65 17.16 13.01
C ASP A 119 5.09 16.68 11.61
N GLY A 120 4.48 17.25 10.56
CA GLY A 120 4.77 16.93 9.17
C GLY A 120 3.64 16.15 8.48
N TRP A 121 3.98 15.52 7.36
CA TRP A 121 3.04 14.72 6.58
C TRP A 121 2.89 13.31 7.14
N SER A 122 1.65 12.85 7.25
CA SER A 122 1.31 11.47 7.63
C SER A 122 0.27 10.89 6.68
N ILE A 123 0.29 9.56 6.51
CA ILE A 123 -0.73 8.82 5.75
C ILE A 123 -1.96 8.66 6.63
N THR A 124 -3.12 9.15 6.18
CA THR A 124 -4.38 9.13 6.92
C THR A 124 -5.40 8.14 6.36
N HIS A 125 -5.25 7.79 5.07
CA HIS A 125 -6.01 6.71 4.44
C HIS A 125 -5.15 6.00 3.40
N GLU A 126 -5.29 4.68 3.29
CA GLU A 126 -4.70 3.91 2.19
C GLU A 126 -5.68 2.83 1.73
N HIS A 127 -5.73 2.61 0.42
CA HIS A 127 -6.57 1.61 -0.21
C HIS A 127 -5.74 0.81 -1.22
N ILE A 128 -5.65 -0.49 -0.97
CA ILE A 128 -4.99 -1.49 -1.81
C ILE A 128 -6.04 -2.42 -2.42
N SER A 129 -5.96 -2.70 -3.71
CA SER A 129 -6.96 -3.56 -4.36
C SER A 129 -6.50 -4.22 -5.65
N TRP A 130 -7.07 -5.40 -5.90
CA TRP A 130 -7.04 -6.07 -7.20
C TRP A 130 -8.34 -5.88 -7.99
N PRO A 131 -8.27 -5.88 -9.33
CA PRO A 131 -9.44 -6.03 -10.18
C PRO A 131 -10.19 -7.34 -9.89
N PHE A 132 -11.50 -7.31 -10.09
CA PHE A 132 -12.39 -8.46 -9.94
C PHE A 132 -13.23 -8.61 -11.21
N GLU A 133 -13.37 -9.83 -11.70
CA GLU A 133 -14.17 -10.13 -12.89
C GLU A 133 -15.29 -11.11 -12.55
N PHE A 134 -16.50 -10.84 -13.07
CA PHE A 134 -17.62 -11.77 -13.05
C PHE A 134 -17.66 -12.59 -14.34
N ASN A 135 -17.91 -13.88 -14.22
CA ASN A 135 -18.21 -14.79 -15.32
C ASN A 135 -19.47 -15.61 -15.01
N ARG A 136 -19.80 -16.57 -15.89
CA ARG A 136 -21.01 -17.40 -15.72
C ARG A 136 -20.95 -18.32 -14.50
N GLU A 137 -19.76 -18.58 -13.95
CA GLU A 137 -19.51 -19.50 -12.85
C GLU A 137 -19.33 -18.79 -11.49
N GLY A 138 -19.31 -17.46 -11.48
CA GLY A 138 -19.11 -16.65 -10.28
C GLY A 138 -18.25 -15.43 -10.56
N GLY A 139 -17.38 -15.07 -9.62
CA GLY A 139 -16.38 -14.05 -9.89
C GLY A 139 -15.07 -14.31 -9.16
N ASN A 140 -13.99 -13.84 -9.75
CA ASN A 140 -12.63 -14.11 -9.31
C ASN A 140 -11.81 -12.82 -9.28
N VAL A 141 -10.85 -12.78 -8.35
CA VAL A 141 -9.79 -11.76 -8.35
C VAL A 141 -8.88 -12.02 -9.57
N VAL A 142 -8.53 -10.95 -10.28
CA VAL A 142 -7.68 -11.04 -11.48
C VAL A 142 -6.29 -10.49 -11.15
N MET A 143 -5.31 -11.40 -10.98
CA MET A 143 -3.93 -11.06 -10.60
C MET A 143 -2.95 -11.04 -11.78
N SER A 144 -3.34 -11.59 -12.93
CA SER A 144 -2.47 -11.77 -14.11
C SER A 144 -2.61 -10.66 -15.16
N LEU A 145 -2.92 -9.44 -14.72
CA LEU A 145 -3.09 -8.28 -15.61
C LEU A 145 -1.80 -7.48 -15.68
N ASP A 146 -1.45 -7.02 -16.89
CA ASP A 146 -0.38 -6.06 -17.12
C ASP A 146 -0.93 -4.64 -17.34
N PRO A 147 -0.21 -3.58 -16.95
CA PRO A 147 -0.58 -2.18 -17.17
C PRO A 147 -0.68 -1.77 -18.65
#